data_AF-A4FQN4-F1
#
_entry.id   AF-A4FQN4-F1
#
_cell.length_a   1.000
_cell.length_b   1.000
_cell.length_c   1.000
_cell.angle_alpha   90.00
_cell.angle_beta   90.00
_cell.angle_gamma   90.00
#
_symmetry.space_group_name_H-M   'P 1'
#
loop_
_entity.id
_entity.type
_entity.pdbx_description
1 polymer ?
#
loop_
_entity_poly.entity_id
_entity_poly.type
_entity_poly.pdbx_seq_one_letter_code
_entity_poly.pdbx_strand_id
1 'polypeptide(L)'
;MFGGAVFLGQYFQIARSFSPTHAGLMTLPMVGGLFLSSTISGQIISRRTGRIKPFLVGGGIVLVAGMALLSTIDHETNLVLVGCYLAMMGIGVGALMQNLVLAVQNTTDSRDMGSVTSVVTFFRTLGGSAGVSVLGAILATRVSDYIVAGLAGTPAASGAGGGGSLDIDSLPAPVQVVVRAAYGDAIGDIFLVSACISVVTLLAVLFIKEVPLRTTVDSQPAQGAVDNSAESVDKSVDTSAHEAAATSGYPQVGGVREGTVHSRREPVDNSVNNGSDAWSEPVRPRPYTTEGVQLTGILDDLHLHGSVTDASGAPVEGVVLTLTDSSGRQAGRVRTSGDGRYRLAVPHGGSYVLIASGGSYQPTASMVVIGDRPVAHDVRMFGAGGVSGVVRAGAREVSGAMVLLTDVRGEVIGSCATGEGGRYVFGGLVGGVYALTVTADGYRPTATSVHVDDGEQVQLDVALQAGTTLSGVVRAPGLDAPVPDARVTLLDVDGVVVAAATTGADGGYEFTDLPEGEYTVIATGYPPVASSLRVAGEQVAHDVELGHPGN
;
A
#
# COMPACT_ATOMS: atom_id res chain seq x y z
N MET A 1 10.81 9.86 8.45
CA MET A 1 9.75 8.83 8.58
C MET A 1 10.32 7.44 8.39
N PHE A 2 10.53 6.94 7.16
CA PHE A 2 10.93 5.55 6.88
C PHE A 2 12.11 5.03 7.71
N GLY A 3 13.25 5.73 7.74
CA GLY A 3 14.40 5.34 8.57
C GLY A 3 14.05 5.17 10.04
N GLY A 4 13.25 6.07 10.62
CA GLY A 4 12.75 5.94 11.99
C GLY A 4 12.00 4.63 12.21
N ALA A 5 11.04 4.28 11.35
CA ALA A 5 10.28 3.03 11.48
C ALA A 5 11.18 1.78 11.41
N VAL A 6 12.18 1.77 10.51
CA VAL A 6 13.13 0.65 10.36
C VAL A 6 14.08 0.55 11.56
N PHE A 7 14.78 1.63 11.89
CA PHE A 7 15.82 1.61 12.93
C PHE A 7 15.24 1.53 14.35
N LEU A 8 14.03 2.05 14.62
CA LEU A 8 13.36 1.81 15.90
C LEU A 8 12.93 0.35 16.08
N GLY A 9 12.49 -0.29 14.99
CA GLY A 9 12.24 -1.73 14.99
C GLY A 9 13.50 -2.51 15.38
N GLN A 10 14.65 -2.13 14.84
CA GLN A 10 15.95 -2.73 15.21
C GLN A 10 16.37 -2.40 16.63
N TYR A 11 16.23 -1.14 17.10
CA TYR A 11 16.57 -0.77 18.48
C TYR A 11 15.81 -1.59 19.53
N PHE A 12 14.48 -1.71 19.38
CA PHE A 12 13.68 -2.47 20.34
C PHE A 12 13.94 -3.98 20.27
N GLN A 13 14.07 -4.55 19.07
CA GLN A 13 14.25 -6.00 18.92
C GLN A 13 15.68 -6.47 19.21
N ILE A 14 16.69 -5.71 18.76
CA ILE A 14 18.11 -6.06 18.92
C ILE A 14 18.65 -5.49 20.23
N ALA A 15 18.76 -4.17 20.36
CA ALA A 15 19.44 -3.55 21.50
C ALA A 15 18.68 -3.74 22.83
N ARG A 16 17.34 -3.70 22.81
CA ARG A 16 16.50 -3.95 24.00
C ARG A 16 15.95 -5.38 24.12
N SER A 17 16.25 -6.27 23.16
CA SER A 17 15.83 -7.69 23.16
C SER A 17 14.32 -7.93 23.32
N PHE A 18 13.47 -7.07 22.75
CA PHE A 18 12.02 -7.23 22.77
C PHE A 18 11.50 -8.09 21.62
N SER A 19 10.42 -8.85 21.86
CA SER A 19 9.73 -9.57 20.79
C SER A 19 9.15 -8.58 19.75
N PRO A 20 8.96 -8.99 18.48
CA PRO A 20 8.43 -8.11 17.43
C PRO A 20 7.11 -7.42 17.82
N THR A 21 6.22 -8.13 18.51
CA THR A 21 4.95 -7.60 19.03
C THR A 21 5.18 -6.51 20.09
N HIS A 22 6.10 -6.74 21.04
CA HIS A 22 6.38 -5.77 22.10
C HIS A 22 7.14 -4.54 21.56
N ALA A 23 8.07 -4.74 20.63
CA ALA A 23 8.71 -3.66 19.88
C ALA A 23 7.68 -2.81 19.10
N GLY A 24 6.70 -3.46 18.45
CA GLY A 24 5.58 -2.78 17.78
C GLY A 24 4.76 -1.92 18.74
N LEU A 25 4.37 -2.46 19.91
CA LEU A 25 3.67 -1.71 20.95
C LEU A 25 4.46 -0.48 21.43
N MET A 26 5.78 -0.59 21.55
CA MET A 26 6.65 0.54 21.93
C MET A 26 6.72 1.67 20.88
N THR A 27 6.26 1.44 19.63
CA THR A 27 6.12 2.52 18.63
C THR A 27 4.79 3.28 18.72
N LEU A 28 3.82 2.82 19.50
CA LEU A 28 2.51 3.48 19.63
C LEU A 28 2.56 4.96 20.03
N PRO A 29 3.48 5.45 20.89
CA PRO A 29 3.61 6.89 21.17
C PRO A 29 3.94 7.71 19.92
N MET A 30 4.77 7.20 19.02
CA MET A 30 5.07 7.85 17.74
C MET A 30 3.84 7.89 16.83
N VAL A 31 3.10 6.79 16.72
CA VAL A 31 1.87 6.72 15.90
C VAL A 31 0.77 7.63 16.46
N GLY A 32 0.62 7.68 17.79
CA GLY A 32 -0.30 8.60 18.47
C GLY A 32 0.06 10.06 18.25
N GLY A 33 1.34 10.43 18.41
CA GLY A 33 1.85 11.78 18.14
C GLY A 33 1.67 12.19 16.67
N LEU A 34 1.96 11.28 15.74
CA LEU A 34 1.75 11.44 14.30
C LEU A 34 0.28 11.74 13.98
N PHE A 35 -0.64 10.88 14.44
CA PHE A 35 -2.08 11.01 14.20
C PHE A 35 -2.68 12.28 14.84
N LEU A 36 -2.32 12.57 16.10
CA LEU A 36 -2.82 13.73 16.83
C LEU A 36 -2.38 15.03 16.16
N SER A 37 -1.12 15.13 15.76
CA SER A 37 -0.56 16.30 15.07
C SER A 37 -1.14 16.50 13.67
N SER A 38 -1.27 15.41 12.90
CA SER A 38 -2.02 15.36 11.62
C SER A 38 -3.42 15.97 11.79
N THR A 39 -4.20 15.41 12.72
CA THR A 39 -5.62 15.76 12.92
C THR A 39 -5.79 17.19 13.42
N ILE A 40 -4.99 17.62 14.40
CA ILE A 40 -5.09 18.98 14.97
C ILE A 40 -4.65 20.03 13.95
N SER A 41 -3.52 19.84 13.26
CA SER A 41 -3.05 20.83 12.28
C SER A 41 -4.04 20.97 11.11
N GLY A 42 -4.47 19.85 10.51
CA GLY A 42 -5.47 19.85 9.43
C GLY A 42 -6.78 20.55 9.83
N GLN A 43 -7.31 20.27 11.02
CA GLN A 43 -8.54 20.93 11.50
C GLN A 43 -8.37 22.44 11.73
N ILE A 44 -7.25 22.91 12.29
CA ILE A 44 -7.05 24.35 12.56
C ILE A 44 -6.72 25.13 11.28
N ILE A 45 -5.95 24.52 10.36
CA ILE A 45 -5.68 25.07 9.03
C ILE A 45 -7.00 25.27 8.28
N SER A 46 -7.83 24.21 8.20
CA SER A 46 -9.12 24.22 7.51
C SER A 46 -10.15 25.17 8.14
N ARG A 47 -10.31 25.19 9.47
CA ARG A 47 -11.44 25.86 10.13
C ARG A 47 -11.18 27.26 10.69
N ARG A 48 -9.92 27.69 10.88
CA ARG A 48 -9.63 28.92 11.64
C ARG A 48 -8.56 29.83 11.06
N THR A 49 -7.61 29.32 10.28
CA THR A 49 -6.41 30.11 9.92
C THR A 49 -6.15 30.21 8.42
N GLY A 50 -6.46 29.18 7.63
CA GLY A 50 -6.09 29.13 6.20
C GLY A 50 -4.58 29.23 5.93
N ARG A 51 -3.74 29.07 6.96
CA ARG A 51 -2.30 29.34 6.95
C ARG A 51 -1.50 28.12 7.39
N ILE A 52 -0.75 27.57 6.46
CA ILE A 52 0.08 26.36 6.65
C ILE A 52 1.44 26.63 7.28
N LYS A 53 2.03 27.82 7.05
CA LYS A 53 3.45 28.06 7.38
C LYS A 53 3.77 27.96 8.88
N PRO A 54 2.94 28.47 9.81
CA PRO A 54 3.20 28.31 11.25
C PRO A 54 3.24 26.84 11.70
N PHE A 55 2.38 25.99 11.13
CA PHE A 55 2.34 24.56 11.45
C PHE A 55 3.53 23.81 10.87
N LEU A 56 3.97 24.15 9.66
CA LEU A 56 5.18 23.58 9.06
C LEU A 56 6.44 23.96 9.87
N VAL A 57 6.60 25.23 10.23
CA VAL A 57 7.76 25.70 11.02
C VAL A 57 7.75 25.10 12.43
N GLY A 58 6.60 25.11 13.11
CA GLY A 58 6.45 24.48 14.43
C GLY A 58 6.71 22.98 14.39
N GLY A 59 6.17 22.27 13.39
CA GLY A 59 6.43 20.86 13.14
C GLY A 59 7.90 20.56 12.87
N GLY A 60 8.59 21.40 12.10
CA GLY A 60 10.03 21.30 11.86
C GLY A 60 10.86 21.48 13.13
N ILE A 61 10.54 22.47 13.98
CA ILE A 61 11.23 22.68 15.26
C ILE A 61 11.01 21.48 16.21
N VAL A 62 9.77 21.00 16.32
CA VAL A 62 9.44 19.82 17.14
C VAL A 62 10.10 18.55 16.59
N LEU A 63 10.23 18.40 15.26
CA LEU A 63 10.98 17.30 14.65
C LEU A 63 12.48 17.39 14.99
N VAL A 64 13.11 18.56 14.85
CA VAL A 64 14.53 18.76 15.21
C VAL A 64 14.78 18.41 16.67
N ALA A 65 13.94 18.93 17.59
CA ALA A 65 14.02 18.61 19.01
C ALA A 65 13.82 17.10 19.27
N GLY A 66 12.84 16.47 18.62
CA GLY A 66 12.60 15.03 18.70
C GLY A 66 13.81 14.22 18.27
N MET A 67 14.36 14.47 17.07
CA MET A 67 15.53 13.73 16.56
C MET A 67 16.77 13.94 17.43
N ALA A 68 16.99 15.15 17.95
CA ALA A 68 18.12 15.46 18.85
C ALA A 68 17.98 14.85 20.27
N LEU A 69 16.76 14.54 20.70
CA LEU A 69 16.51 13.76 21.92
C LEU A 69 16.63 12.24 21.64
N LEU A 70 16.18 11.77 20.49
CA LEU A 70 16.42 10.38 20.07
C LEU A 70 17.92 10.08 19.87
N SER A 71 18.76 11.08 19.56
CA SER A 71 20.22 10.91 19.49
C SER A 71 20.93 10.80 20.84
N THR A 72 20.22 10.92 21.96
CA THR A 72 20.75 10.59 23.30
C THR A 72 20.21 9.26 23.82
N ILE A 73 19.67 8.41 22.94
CA ILE A 73 19.22 7.06 23.30
C ILE A 73 20.38 6.08 23.18
N ASP A 74 20.67 5.41 24.29
CA ASP A 74 21.54 4.24 24.41
C ASP A 74 20.77 3.03 25.00
N HIS A 75 21.35 1.83 24.96
CA HIS A 75 20.78 0.54 25.36
C HIS A 75 20.22 0.49 26.80
N GLU A 76 20.68 1.32 27.74
CA GLU A 76 20.10 1.40 29.10
C GLU A 76 18.85 2.29 29.20
N THR A 77 18.59 3.17 28.21
CA THR A 77 17.66 4.31 28.32
C THR A 77 16.24 3.94 28.76
N ASN A 78 15.71 4.69 29.73
CA ASN A 78 14.36 4.49 30.27
C ASN A 78 13.28 4.53 29.17
N LEU A 79 12.50 3.45 29.06
CA LEU A 79 11.51 3.22 28.01
C LEU A 79 10.39 4.27 27.97
N VAL A 80 10.01 4.85 29.12
CA VAL A 80 9.00 5.92 29.18
C VAL A 80 9.53 7.20 28.53
N LEU A 81 10.80 7.52 28.78
CA LEU A 81 11.50 8.67 28.20
C LEU A 81 11.73 8.50 26.70
N VAL A 82 12.09 7.29 26.24
CA VAL A 82 12.07 6.93 24.81
C VAL A 82 10.66 7.12 24.23
N GLY A 83 9.60 6.70 24.93
CA GLY A 83 8.20 6.92 24.52
C GLY A 83 7.83 8.40 24.36
N CYS A 84 8.33 9.29 25.24
CA CYS A 84 8.16 10.73 25.10
C CYS A 84 8.90 11.29 23.88
N TYR A 85 10.13 10.84 23.61
CA TYR A 85 10.91 11.27 22.45
C TYR A 85 10.26 10.79 21.14
N LEU A 86 9.74 9.57 21.12
CA LEU A 86 8.94 9.01 20.04
C LEU A 86 7.66 9.79 19.76
N ALA A 87 6.92 10.19 20.81
CA ALA A 87 5.75 11.04 20.66
C ALA A 87 6.12 12.41 20.06
N MET A 88 7.23 13.02 20.49
CA MET A 88 7.72 14.29 19.94
C MET A 88 8.10 14.16 18.46
N MET A 89 8.86 13.13 18.09
CA MET A 89 9.18 12.80 16.70
C MET A 89 7.90 12.59 15.87
N GLY A 90 6.93 11.84 16.39
CA GLY A 90 5.62 11.64 15.77
C GLY A 90 4.90 12.96 15.49
N ILE A 91 4.81 13.84 16.48
CA ILE A 91 4.18 15.16 16.35
C ILE A 91 4.86 16.00 15.26
N GLY A 92 6.20 16.02 15.23
CA GLY A 92 6.97 16.74 14.21
C GLY A 92 6.73 16.19 12.79
N VAL A 93 6.75 14.86 12.61
CA VAL A 93 6.45 14.22 11.31
C VAL A 93 4.99 14.48 10.89
N GLY A 94 4.03 14.44 11.81
CA GLY A 94 2.60 14.64 11.52
C GLY A 94 2.27 16.06 11.07
N ALA A 95 2.89 17.07 11.71
CA ALA A 95 2.72 18.47 11.33
C ALA A 95 3.34 18.81 9.98
N LEU A 96 4.28 18.00 9.49
CA LEU A 96 4.95 18.18 8.19
C LEU A 96 4.29 17.36 7.06
N MET A 97 4.02 16.07 7.28
CA MET A 97 3.76 15.10 6.20
C MET A 97 2.62 15.48 5.26
N GLN A 98 1.44 15.80 5.80
CA GLN A 98 0.27 16.16 4.99
C GLN A 98 0.30 17.64 4.59
N ASN A 99 0.77 18.52 5.48
CA ASN A 99 0.77 19.96 5.27
C ASN A 99 1.76 20.39 4.17
N LEU A 100 2.83 19.64 3.92
CA LEU A 100 3.72 19.83 2.76
C LEU A 100 3.06 19.43 1.44
N VAL A 101 2.29 18.33 1.41
CA VAL A 101 1.53 17.93 0.21
C VAL A 101 0.47 19.00 -0.10
N LEU A 102 -0.28 19.41 0.92
CA LEU A 102 -1.26 20.49 0.83
C LEU A 102 -0.63 21.82 0.39
N ALA A 103 0.61 22.12 0.81
CA ALA A 103 1.32 23.33 0.39
C ALA A 103 1.52 23.39 -1.12
N VAL A 104 2.04 22.32 -1.73
CA VAL A 104 2.34 22.27 -3.16
C VAL A 104 1.05 22.15 -3.98
N GLN A 105 0.08 21.35 -3.52
CA GLN A 105 -1.25 21.26 -4.15
C GLN A 105 -1.97 22.62 -4.19
N ASN A 106 -1.89 23.40 -3.11
CA ASN A 106 -2.54 24.72 -3.04
C ASN A 106 -1.87 25.79 -3.94
N THR A 107 -0.64 25.57 -4.41
CA THR A 107 0.07 26.48 -5.33
C THR A 107 -0.14 26.18 -6.81
N THR A 108 -0.91 25.14 -7.15
CA THR A 108 -1.05 24.66 -8.53
C THR A 108 -2.53 24.48 -8.89
N ASP A 109 -2.85 24.53 -10.18
CA ASP A 109 -4.24 24.45 -10.66
C ASP A 109 -4.80 23.03 -10.68
N SER A 110 -6.12 22.93 -10.52
CA SER A 110 -6.85 21.68 -10.29
C SER A 110 -6.62 20.61 -11.37
N ARG A 111 -6.24 21.01 -12.59
CA ARG A 111 -5.93 20.13 -13.72
C ARG A 111 -4.62 19.36 -13.53
N ASP A 112 -3.63 19.96 -12.87
CA ASP A 112 -2.28 19.39 -12.68
C ASP A 112 -2.13 18.67 -11.33
N MET A 113 -3.19 18.62 -10.51
CA MET A 113 -3.18 18.01 -9.17
C MET A 113 -2.68 16.56 -9.14
N GLY A 114 -2.95 15.78 -10.19
CA GLY A 114 -2.40 14.43 -10.34
C GLY A 114 -0.88 14.43 -10.49
N SER A 115 -0.35 15.31 -11.35
CA SER A 115 1.09 15.49 -11.58
C SER A 115 1.82 16.01 -10.34
N VAL A 116 1.26 17.01 -9.65
CA VAL A 116 1.81 17.51 -8.36
C VAL A 116 1.89 16.39 -7.33
N THR A 117 0.83 15.60 -7.20
CA THR A 117 0.75 14.54 -6.18
C THR A 117 1.67 13.36 -6.51
N SER A 118 1.86 13.03 -7.80
CA SER A 118 2.81 12.00 -8.23
C SER A 118 4.26 12.46 -8.09
N VAL A 119 4.61 13.69 -8.47
CA VAL A 119 5.96 14.27 -8.30
C VAL A 119 6.36 14.33 -6.82
N VAL A 120 5.48 14.84 -5.94
CA VAL A 120 5.72 14.86 -4.49
C VAL A 120 5.86 13.45 -3.92
N THR A 121 5.12 12.47 -4.45
CA THR A 121 5.26 11.07 -4.03
C THR A 121 6.53 10.42 -4.56
N PHE A 122 6.94 10.67 -5.80
CA PHE A 122 8.19 10.20 -6.39
C PHE A 122 9.41 10.65 -5.57
N PHE A 123 9.55 11.97 -5.33
CA PHE A 123 10.65 12.50 -4.53
C PHE A 123 10.61 12.03 -3.06
N ARG A 124 9.42 11.83 -2.49
CA ARG A 124 9.24 11.27 -1.14
C ARG A 124 9.66 9.79 -1.04
N THR A 125 9.38 8.99 -2.07
CA THR A 125 9.79 7.58 -2.13
C THR A 125 11.29 7.46 -2.41
N LEU A 126 11.82 8.25 -3.36
CA LEU A 126 13.25 8.31 -3.69
C LEU A 126 14.11 8.80 -2.51
N GLY A 127 13.70 9.88 -1.85
CA GLY A 127 14.35 10.36 -0.62
C GLY A 127 14.16 9.42 0.56
N GLY A 128 13.06 8.64 0.57
CA GLY A 128 12.80 7.58 1.53
C GLY A 128 13.79 6.43 1.40
N SER A 129 13.95 5.86 0.20
CA SER A 129 14.89 4.77 -0.06
C SER A 129 16.34 5.22 0.09
N ALA A 130 16.75 6.33 -0.55
CA ALA A 130 18.09 6.87 -0.42
C ALA A 130 18.47 7.20 1.04
N GLY A 131 17.54 7.81 1.79
CA GLY A 131 17.74 8.12 3.20
C GLY A 131 17.90 6.87 4.08
N VAL A 132 17.07 5.83 3.85
CA VAL A 132 17.22 4.54 4.56
C VAL A 132 18.55 3.86 4.19
N SER A 133 18.95 3.88 2.92
CA SER A 133 20.22 3.29 2.46
C SER A 133 21.45 3.99 3.07
N VAL A 134 21.49 5.32 3.10
CA VAL A 134 22.61 6.07 3.70
C VAL A 134 22.70 5.83 5.21
N LEU A 135 21.58 5.93 5.92
CA LEU A 135 21.55 5.68 7.36
C LEU A 135 21.83 4.21 7.71
N GLY A 136 21.44 3.27 6.85
CA GLY A 136 21.73 1.83 7.01
C GLY A 136 23.19 1.48 6.72
N ALA A 137 23.84 2.18 5.77
CA ALA A 137 25.29 2.07 5.58
C ALA A 137 26.06 2.61 6.80
N ILE A 138 25.63 3.77 7.34
CA ILE A 138 26.17 4.31 8.59
C ILE A 138 25.95 3.34 9.76
N LEU A 139 24.78 2.70 9.88
CA LEU A 139 24.53 1.65 10.88
C LEU A 139 25.54 0.51 10.77
N ALA A 140 25.72 -0.05 9.58
CA ALA A 140 26.61 -1.17 9.36
C ALA A 140 28.07 -0.84 9.72
N THR A 141 28.55 0.36 9.36
CA THR A 141 29.88 0.84 9.77
C THR A 141 29.97 1.03 11.28
N ARG A 142 29.03 1.74 11.90
CA ARG A 142 29.07 2.02 13.35
C ARG A 142 28.93 0.78 14.22
N VAL A 143 28.01 -0.11 13.90
CA VAL A 143 27.87 -1.40 14.60
C VAL A 143 29.17 -2.20 14.47
N SER A 144 29.83 -2.19 13.31
CA SER A 144 31.15 -2.83 13.14
C SER A 144 32.23 -2.16 14.01
N ASP A 145 32.31 -0.83 14.03
CA ASP A 145 33.27 -0.08 14.86
C ASP A 145 33.09 -0.42 16.35
N TYR A 146 31.86 -0.35 16.86
CA TYR A 146 31.54 -0.63 18.27
C TYR A 146 31.72 -2.11 18.64
N ILE A 147 31.40 -3.06 17.75
CA ILE A 147 31.67 -4.48 17.98
C ILE A 147 33.18 -4.75 18.04
N VAL A 148 33.97 -4.16 17.13
CA VAL A 148 35.44 -4.30 17.13
C VAL A 148 36.04 -3.69 18.40
N ALA A 149 35.55 -2.52 18.84
CA ALA A 149 35.99 -1.89 20.09
C ALA A 149 35.60 -2.72 21.33
N GLY A 150 34.37 -3.23 21.40
CA GLY A 150 33.89 -4.05 22.53
C GLY A 150 34.48 -5.46 22.59
N LEU A 151 34.99 -5.99 21.47
CA LEU A 151 35.74 -7.25 21.41
C LEU A 151 37.26 -7.08 21.62
N ALA A 152 37.77 -5.83 21.72
CA ALA A 152 39.20 -5.53 21.87
C ALA A 152 39.75 -5.90 23.26
N GLY A 153 39.88 -7.20 23.51
CA GLY A 153 40.27 -7.80 24.79
C GLY A 153 39.65 -9.18 25.03
N THR A 154 38.68 -9.60 24.20
CA THR A 154 37.90 -10.83 24.39
C THR A 154 38.40 -11.94 23.46
N PRO A 155 38.71 -13.16 23.93
CA PRO A 155 39.22 -14.26 23.08
C PRO A 155 38.27 -14.74 21.97
N ALA A 156 37.01 -14.29 21.95
CA ALA A 156 35.98 -14.71 21.00
C ALA A 156 36.00 -13.99 19.63
N ALA A 157 36.97 -13.09 19.40
CA ALA A 157 36.98 -12.18 18.25
C ALA A 157 37.09 -12.85 16.85
N SER A 158 37.46 -14.13 16.76
CA SER A 158 37.84 -14.81 15.52
C SER A 158 36.68 -15.40 14.69
N GLY A 159 35.48 -14.79 14.70
CA GLY A 159 34.32 -15.33 13.97
C GLY A 159 33.18 -14.36 13.61
N ALA A 160 33.18 -13.13 14.13
CA ALA A 160 32.10 -12.16 13.91
C ALA A 160 32.31 -11.30 12.65
N GLY A 161 32.19 -11.91 11.46
CA GLY A 161 32.40 -11.21 10.18
C GLY A 161 31.43 -11.66 9.08
N GLY A 162 30.29 -10.96 8.94
CA GLY A 162 29.34 -11.18 7.86
C GLY A 162 28.01 -10.45 8.06
N GLY A 163 27.63 -9.60 7.10
CA GLY A 163 26.38 -8.82 7.13
C GLY A 163 25.13 -9.62 6.74
N GLY A 164 24.93 -10.80 7.33
CA GLY A 164 23.73 -11.62 7.17
C GLY A 164 23.05 -11.83 8.52
N SER A 165 21.71 -11.98 8.52
CA SER A 165 20.83 -12.05 9.69
C SER A 165 21.47 -12.69 10.94
N LEU A 166 21.96 -11.85 11.86
CA LEU A 166 22.59 -12.29 13.10
C LEU A 166 21.53 -12.89 14.02
N ASP A 167 21.55 -14.22 14.18
CA ASP A 167 20.90 -14.90 15.29
C ASP A 167 21.70 -14.60 16.57
N ILE A 168 21.38 -13.47 17.21
CA ILE A 168 22.11 -12.95 18.37
C ILE A 168 21.98 -13.92 19.55
N ASP A 169 20.85 -14.60 19.70
CA ASP A 169 20.62 -15.51 20.83
C ASP A 169 21.42 -16.82 20.69
N SER A 170 21.89 -17.16 19.49
CA SER A 170 22.88 -18.22 19.26
C SER A 170 24.32 -17.87 19.66
N LEU A 171 24.65 -16.58 19.84
CA LEU A 171 26.01 -16.14 20.20
C LEU A 171 26.32 -16.42 21.68
N PRO A 172 27.60 -16.64 22.05
CA PRO A 172 27.99 -16.73 23.46
C PRO A 172 27.61 -15.45 24.22
N ALA A 173 27.06 -15.59 25.44
CA ALA A 173 26.52 -14.48 26.22
C ALA A 173 27.44 -13.23 26.34
N PRO A 174 28.78 -13.33 26.50
CA PRO A 174 29.65 -12.14 26.49
C PRO A 174 29.62 -11.36 25.17
N VAL A 175 29.45 -12.05 24.04
CA VAL A 175 29.34 -11.43 22.70
C VAL A 175 27.94 -10.83 22.52
N GLN A 176 26.88 -11.45 23.05
CA GLN A 176 25.53 -10.89 23.00
C GLN A 176 25.46 -9.49 23.61
N VAL A 177 26.09 -9.29 24.78
CA VAL A 177 26.11 -7.98 25.47
C VAL A 177 26.79 -6.92 24.60
N VAL A 178 27.97 -7.23 24.03
CA VAL A 178 28.70 -6.32 23.14
C VAL A 178 27.88 -5.95 21.89
N VAL A 179 27.24 -6.94 21.25
CA VAL A 179 26.40 -6.69 20.06
C VAL A 179 25.17 -5.84 20.41
N ARG A 180 24.48 -6.13 21.53
CA ARG A 180 23.29 -5.37 21.94
C ARG A 180 23.61 -3.92 22.32
N ALA A 181 24.74 -3.67 23.00
CA ALA A 181 25.24 -2.32 23.27
C ALA A 181 25.60 -1.59 21.96
N ALA A 182 26.41 -2.20 21.09
CA ALA A 182 26.82 -1.63 19.81
C ALA A 182 25.66 -1.22 18.90
N TYR A 183 24.55 -1.97 18.92
CA TYR A 183 23.31 -1.58 18.22
C TYR A 183 22.52 -0.46 18.93
N GLY A 184 22.67 -0.29 20.24
CA GLY A 184 22.15 0.87 20.97
C GLY A 184 22.88 2.15 20.55
N ASP A 185 24.19 2.19 20.80
CA ASP A 185 25.08 3.32 20.48
C ASP A 185 24.95 3.75 19.00
N ALA A 186 25.06 2.80 18.06
CA ALA A 186 25.00 3.09 16.63
C ALA A 186 23.65 3.66 16.16
N ILE A 187 22.55 3.35 16.85
CA ILE A 187 21.24 3.90 16.51
C ILE A 187 21.08 5.33 17.07
N GLY A 188 21.65 5.64 18.24
CA GLY A 188 21.77 7.02 18.73
C GLY A 188 22.54 7.91 17.73
N ASP A 189 23.66 7.41 17.21
CA ASP A 189 24.47 8.07 16.17
C ASP A 189 23.69 8.35 14.88
N ILE A 190 22.83 7.41 14.44
CA ILE A 190 21.95 7.59 13.27
C ILE A 190 20.89 8.66 13.53
N PHE A 191 20.36 8.74 14.75
CA PHE A 191 19.46 9.81 15.13
C PHE A 191 20.17 11.17 15.16
N LEU A 192 21.47 11.24 15.49
CA LEU A 192 22.26 12.48 15.42
C LEU A 192 22.40 12.95 13.97
N VAL A 193 22.79 12.06 13.05
CA VAL A 193 22.85 12.36 11.60
C VAL A 193 21.46 12.79 11.09
N SER A 194 20.41 12.12 11.53
CA SER A 194 19.03 12.45 11.17
C SER A 194 18.54 13.78 11.77
N ALA A 195 19.09 14.22 12.91
CA ALA A 195 18.84 15.54 13.49
C ALA A 195 19.50 16.64 12.65
N CYS A 196 20.72 16.43 12.15
CA CYS A 196 21.33 17.35 11.18
C CYS A 196 20.49 17.48 9.89
N ILE A 197 19.97 16.36 9.37
CA ILE A 197 19.08 16.35 8.19
C ILE A 197 17.74 17.05 8.48
N SER A 198 17.18 16.92 9.70
CA SER A 198 15.95 17.64 10.07
C SER A 198 16.18 19.14 10.26
N VAL A 199 17.39 19.60 10.63
CA VAL A 199 17.75 21.03 10.60
C VAL A 199 17.76 21.56 9.16
N VAL A 200 18.34 20.83 8.20
CA VAL A 200 18.27 21.19 6.77
C VAL A 200 16.81 21.23 6.29
N THR A 201 15.97 20.32 6.76
CA THR A 201 14.52 20.29 6.46
C THR A 201 13.80 21.52 7.03
N LEU A 202 14.11 21.92 8.26
CA LEU A 202 13.56 23.13 8.89
C LEU A 202 14.01 24.40 8.14
N LEU A 203 15.28 24.48 7.71
CA LEU A 203 15.77 25.59 6.88
C LEU A 203 15.01 25.68 5.55
N ALA A 204 14.81 24.56 4.85
CA ALA A 204 14.01 24.53 3.62
C ALA A 204 12.55 24.98 3.87
N VAL A 205 11.93 24.54 4.98
CA VAL A 205 10.59 24.95 5.39
C VAL A 205 10.48 26.46 5.67
N LEU A 206 11.53 27.10 6.20
CA LEU A 206 11.55 28.55 6.41
C LEU A 206 11.50 29.35 5.09
N PHE A 207 12.04 28.79 3.99
CA PHE A 207 11.97 29.42 2.66
C PHE A 207 10.63 29.23 1.93
N ILE A 208 9.76 28.32 2.37
CA ILE A 208 8.42 28.13 1.77
C ILE A 208 7.63 29.45 1.90
N LYS A 209 7.15 29.98 0.78
CA LYS A 209 6.33 31.21 0.76
C LYS A 209 4.92 30.88 1.26
N GLU A 210 4.38 31.70 2.17
CA GLU A 210 3.02 31.50 2.67
C GLU A 210 2.01 31.90 1.58
N VAL A 211 1.23 30.93 1.12
CA VAL A 211 0.07 31.11 0.23
C VAL A 211 -1.16 30.61 1.02
N PRO A 212 -2.22 31.42 1.19
CA PRO A 212 -3.42 31.00 1.90
C PRO A 212 -4.16 29.91 1.13
N LEU A 213 -4.91 29.06 1.83
CA LEU A 213 -5.74 28.01 1.20
C LEU A 213 -6.74 28.61 0.21
N ARG A 214 -6.82 28.03 -1.01
CA ARG A 214 -7.88 28.31 -1.98
C ARG A 214 -9.24 27.98 -1.36
N THR A 215 -10.12 28.97 -1.25
CA THR A 215 -11.45 28.85 -0.63
C THR A 215 -12.58 28.53 -1.63
N THR A 216 -12.24 28.41 -2.91
CA THR A 216 -13.18 28.19 -4.02
C THR A 216 -12.69 27.03 -4.87
N VAL A 217 -13.59 26.08 -5.17
CA VAL A 217 -13.44 25.19 -6.32
C VAL A 217 -13.80 26.01 -7.56
N ASP A 218 -13.01 25.89 -8.64
CA ASP A 218 -13.32 26.53 -9.93
C ASP A 218 -14.47 25.82 -10.66
N SER A 219 -15.67 25.95 -10.09
CA SER A 219 -16.91 25.78 -10.83
C SER A 219 -17.13 27.00 -11.72
N GLN A 220 -16.44 27.07 -12.86
CA GLN A 220 -16.75 28.08 -13.88
C GLN A 220 -18.23 27.92 -14.30
N PRO A 221 -19.11 28.92 -14.08
CA PRO A 221 -20.47 28.84 -14.58
C PRO A 221 -20.42 29.02 -16.10
N ALA A 222 -21.13 28.16 -16.83
CA ALA A 222 -21.28 28.28 -18.28
C ALA A 222 -22.22 29.45 -18.63
N GLN A 223 -21.70 30.68 -18.53
CA GLN A 223 -22.41 31.92 -18.85
C GLN A 223 -21.92 32.47 -20.20
N GLY A 224 -22.47 31.88 -21.27
CA GLY A 224 -22.17 32.23 -22.66
C GLY A 224 -23.29 31.89 -23.65
N ALA A 225 -24.53 31.76 -23.15
CA ALA A 225 -25.71 31.45 -23.96
C ALA A 225 -26.74 32.58 -23.86
N VAL A 226 -27.15 33.07 -25.02
CA VAL A 226 -27.89 34.31 -25.32
C VAL A 226 -29.24 34.43 -24.58
N ASP A 227 -29.59 35.67 -24.19
CA ASP A 227 -30.90 36.08 -23.67
C ASP A 227 -32.04 35.87 -24.69
N ASN A 228 -33.17 35.30 -24.25
CA ASN A 228 -34.49 35.55 -24.84
C ASN A 228 -35.65 35.11 -23.91
N SER A 229 -36.17 36.08 -23.14
CA SER A 229 -37.61 36.35 -22.90
C SER A 229 -38.59 35.24 -22.41
N ALA A 230 -39.21 35.52 -21.24
CA ALA A 230 -40.52 35.03 -20.74
C ALA A 230 -40.63 33.51 -20.43
N GLU A 231 -41.39 33.05 -19.42
CA GLU A 231 -42.65 33.59 -18.85
C GLU A 231 -42.70 33.49 -17.30
N SER A 232 -43.62 34.22 -16.65
CA SER A 232 -43.66 34.40 -15.19
C SER A 232 -44.87 33.74 -14.51
N VAL A 233 -44.65 32.89 -13.50
CA VAL A 233 -45.68 32.57 -12.48
C VAL A 233 -45.11 32.56 -11.05
N ASP A 234 -45.52 33.58 -10.31
CA ASP A 234 -45.70 33.69 -8.85
C ASP A 234 -45.77 32.38 -8.03
N LYS A 235 -44.86 32.22 -7.04
CA LYS A 235 -45.27 32.28 -5.62
C LYS A 235 -44.17 32.43 -4.58
N SER A 236 -44.54 33.11 -3.49
CA SER A 236 -43.77 33.38 -2.28
C SER A 236 -43.95 32.30 -1.20
N VAL A 237 -43.03 32.27 -0.22
CA VAL A 237 -43.29 32.58 1.21
C VAL A 237 -41.96 32.52 2.00
N ASP A 238 -41.92 33.22 3.14
CA ASP A 238 -40.75 33.53 3.97
C ASP A 238 -39.91 32.36 4.50
N THR A 239 -38.64 32.69 4.77
CA THR A 239 -37.73 31.88 5.60
C THR A 239 -37.85 32.28 7.08
N SER A 240 -38.08 31.32 7.97
CA SER A 240 -37.85 31.50 9.42
C SER A 240 -37.31 30.21 10.06
N ALA A 241 -36.42 30.36 11.05
CA ALA A 241 -35.74 29.26 11.74
C ALA A 241 -36.66 28.59 12.79
N HIS A 242 -36.50 27.32 13.18
CA HIS A 242 -35.30 26.77 13.83
C HIS A 242 -35.21 25.22 13.75
N GLU A 243 -33.98 24.71 13.60
CA GLU A 243 -33.33 23.76 14.52
C GLU A 243 -34.15 22.61 15.16
N ALA A 244 -33.93 21.37 14.67
CA ALA A 244 -33.85 20.15 15.50
C ALA A 244 -33.25 18.98 14.68
N ALA A 245 -32.70 17.97 15.36
CA ALA A 245 -32.19 16.74 14.73
C ALA A 245 -33.16 15.56 14.90
N ALA A 246 -33.24 14.67 13.90
CA ALA A 246 -33.74 13.30 14.08
C ALA A 246 -33.23 12.36 12.97
N THR A 247 -32.75 11.18 13.35
CA THR A 247 -32.42 10.07 12.44
C THR A 247 -33.54 9.04 12.47
N SER A 248 -34.11 8.68 11.32
CA SER A 248 -34.99 7.50 11.15
C SER A 248 -35.16 7.21 9.64
N GLY A 249 -35.26 5.96 9.18
CA GLY A 249 -35.18 4.68 9.90
C GLY A 249 -35.55 3.51 8.97
N TYR A 250 -35.58 2.29 9.51
CA TYR A 250 -36.14 1.10 8.85
C TYR A 250 -37.37 0.57 9.62
N PRO A 251 -38.36 -0.07 8.97
CA PRO A 251 -39.65 -0.41 9.59
C PRO A 251 -39.61 -1.63 10.53
N GLN A 252 -40.62 -1.75 11.41
CA GLN A 252 -40.83 -2.91 12.29
C GLN A 252 -41.99 -3.82 11.85
N VAL A 253 -41.88 -5.10 12.24
CA VAL A 253 -42.98 -5.99 12.68
C VAL A 253 -42.38 -6.76 13.89
N GLY A 254 -42.91 -6.79 15.12
CA GLY A 254 -44.20 -7.34 15.55
C GLY A 254 -44.17 -8.88 15.53
N GLY A 255 -44.24 -9.66 16.63
CA GLY A 255 -44.31 -9.38 18.07
C GLY A 255 -45.50 -10.11 18.74
N VAL A 256 -45.28 -10.89 19.83
CA VAL A 256 -46.26 -11.20 20.92
C VAL A 256 -45.64 -12.14 22.01
N ARG A 257 -45.64 -11.66 23.27
CA ARG A 257 -46.07 -12.26 24.59
C ARG A 257 -46.19 -13.79 24.74
N GLU A 258 -46.06 -14.45 25.91
CA GLU A 258 -45.67 -14.24 27.33
C GLU A 258 -45.56 -15.70 27.90
N GLY A 259 -44.72 -16.16 28.84
CA GLY A 259 -44.45 -15.70 30.21
C GLY A 259 -44.14 -16.91 31.14
N THR A 260 -43.15 -16.74 32.04
CA THR A 260 -43.01 -17.31 33.41
C THR A 260 -43.13 -18.83 33.71
N VAL A 261 -42.10 -19.41 34.35
CA VAL A 261 -42.16 -20.28 35.58
C VAL A 261 -40.74 -20.33 36.24
N HIS A 262 -40.63 -20.86 37.47
CA HIS A 262 -39.60 -20.54 38.47
C HIS A 262 -38.84 -21.80 38.98
N SER A 263 -37.55 -21.68 39.35
CA SER A 263 -36.81 -22.48 40.40
C SER A 263 -36.78 -24.04 40.28
N ARG A 264 -35.65 -24.76 40.42
CA ARG A 264 -34.75 -24.79 41.60
C ARG A 264 -33.43 -25.59 41.38
N ARG A 265 -32.62 -25.64 42.44
CA ARG A 265 -31.34 -26.34 42.68
C ARG A 265 -31.25 -27.84 42.28
N GLU A 266 -30.01 -28.29 42.15
CA GLU A 266 -29.52 -29.69 42.18
C GLU A 266 -30.05 -30.50 43.38
N PRO A 267 -29.93 -31.85 43.32
CA PRO A 267 -28.85 -32.47 44.09
C PRO A 267 -28.07 -33.59 43.36
N VAL A 268 -26.92 -33.94 43.93
CA VAL A 268 -26.11 -35.13 43.61
C VAL A 268 -26.63 -36.35 44.39
N ASP A 269 -26.62 -37.54 43.80
CA ASP A 269 -26.34 -38.77 44.54
C ASP A 269 -25.70 -39.87 43.67
N ASN A 270 -25.00 -40.81 44.30
CA ASN A 270 -24.46 -42.01 43.68
C ASN A 270 -25.46 -43.17 43.76
N SER A 271 -25.38 -44.13 42.84
CA SER A 271 -25.82 -45.50 43.14
C SER A 271 -24.93 -46.53 42.45
N VAL A 272 -24.55 -47.54 43.23
CA VAL A 272 -23.77 -48.72 42.82
C VAL A 272 -24.72 -49.89 42.63
N ASN A 273 -24.43 -50.82 41.72
CA ASN A 273 -24.97 -52.17 41.85
C ASN A 273 -24.01 -53.26 41.35
N ASN A 274 -24.14 -54.45 41.94
CA ASN A 274 -23.38 -55.67 41.65
C ASN A 274 -23.97 -56.42 40.43
N GLY A 275 -23.31 -57.44 39.86
CA GLY A 275 -21.97 -57.96 40.14
C GLY A 275 -21.93 -59.49 40.36
N SER A 276 -21.20 -60.18 39.48
CA SER A 276 -20.85 -61.63 39.43
C SER A 276 -20.04 -61.84 38.11
N ASP A 277 -19.21 -62.86 37.86
CA ASP A 277 -18.53 -63.92 38.64
C ASP A 277 -17.28 -64.36 37.77
N ALA A 278 -16.28 -65.15 38.16
CA ALA A 278 -16.07 -66.03 39.32
C ALA A 278 -14.56 -66.18 39.69
N TRP A 279 -14.28 -67.18 40.54
CA TRP A 279 -12.99 -67.74 41.00
C TRP A 279 -12.12 -68.35 39.87
N SER A 280 -10.79 -68.55 39.94
CA SER A 280 -9.75 -68.44 41.01
C SER A 280 -8.44 -67.84 40.40
N GLU A 281 -7.21 -67.80 40.96
CA GLU A 281 -6.58 -68.27 42.22
C GLU A 281 -5.27 -67.47 42.51
N PRO A 282 -4.75 -67.35 43.76
CA PRO A 282 -3.61 -66.46 44.05
C PRO A 282 -2.32 -67.14 44.59
N VAL A 283 -1.19 -67.02 43.88
CA VAL A 283 0.17 -67.31 44.42
C VAL A 283 1.19 -66.24 43.98
N ARG A 284 2.08 -65.84 44.90
CA ARG A 284 3.21 -64.88 44.73
C ARG A 284 4.57 -65.61 44.93
N PRO A 285 5.75 -64.98 44.77
CA PRO A 285 6.21 -63.97 43.79
C PRO A 285 7.52 -64.44 43.08
N ARG A 286 8.13 -63.59 42.21
CA ARG A 286 9.58 -63.62 41.92
C ARG A 286 10.19 -62.21 41.81
N PRO A 287 11.47 -62.00 42.16
CA PRO A 287 12.13 -60.69 42.11
C PRO A 287 12.98 -60.45 40.84
N TYR A 288 12.99 -59.19 40.38
CA TYR A 288 13.97 -58.38 39.63
C TYR A 288 14.94 -58.96 38.56
N THR A 289 15.37 -58.03 37.67
CA THR A 289 16.44 -58.09 36.65
C THR A 289 16.07 -58.81 35.33
N THR A 290 16.32 -58.28 34.12
CA THR A 290 17.00 -57.02 33.71
C THR A 290 16.48 -56.49 32.35
N GLU A 291 16.91 -55.28 31.97
CA GLU A 291 16.89 -54.67 30.61
C GLU A 291 15.55 -54.19 30.01
N GLY A 292 15.66 -53.18 29.13
CA GLY A 292 14.71 -52.99 28.02
C GLY A 292 13.40 -52.23 28.28
N VAL A 293 13.38 -51.11 29.00
CA VAL A 293 12.18 -50.23 28.98
C VAL A 293 12.06 -49.51 27.63
N GLN A 294 11.32 -50.11 26.69
CA GLN A 294 10.85 -49.42 25.48
C GLN A 294 9.81 -48.36 25.85
N LEU A 295 10.25 -47.11 25.97
CA LEU A 295 9.39 -45.93 26.01
C LEU A 295 8.81 -45.66 24.60
N THR A 296 7.88 -46.52 24.18
CA THR A 296 7.21 -46.44 22.87
C THR A 296 5.69 -46.32 23.06
N GLY A 297 5.29 -45.40 23.93
CA GLY A 297 3.90 -45.03 24.22
C GLY A 297 3.85 -43.81 25.13
N ILE A 298 2.78 -43.02 25.03
CA ILE A 298 2.60 -41.73 25.72
C ILE A 298 3.54 -40.60 25.21
N LEU A 299 3.60 -40.46 23.89
CA LEU A 299 3.57 -39.14 23.25
C LEU A 299 2.49 -39.21 22.17
N ASP A 300 1.39 -38.46 22.33
CA ASP A 300 0.50 -38.16 21.20
C ASP A 300 1.24 -37.16 20.32
N ASP A 301 1.56 -37.53 19.07
CA ASP A 301 2.33 -36.68 18.15
C ASP A 301 1.80 -35.25 18.14
N LEU A 302 2.62 -34.28 18.54
CA LEU A 302 2.23 -32.88 18.53
C LEU A 302 2.01 -32.44 17.07
N HIS A 303 0.81 -31.97 16.75
CA HIS A 303 0.45 -31.67 15.37
C HIS A 303 -0.53 -30.51 15.24
N LEU A 304 -0.38 -29.76 14.16
CA LEU A 304 -1.34 -28.80 13.65
C LEU A 304 -2.23 -29.50 12.62
N HIS A 305 -3.54 -29.28 12.66
CA HIS A 305 -4.48 -29.84 11.68
C HIS A 305 -5.61 -28.87 11.36
N GLY A 306 -6.31 -29.11 10.27
CA GLY A 306 -7.47 -28.32 9.88
C GLY A 306 -7.90 -28.60 8.44
N SER A 307 -8.73 -27.72 7.92
CA SER A 307 -9.15 -27.65 6.52
C SER A 307 -8.67 -26.35 5.87
N VAL A 308 -8.55 -26.37 4.56
CA VAL A 308 -8.36 -25.18 3.73
C VAL A 308 -9.57 -25.00 2.84
N THR A 309 -10.20 -23.84 2.94
CA THR A 309 -11.39 -23.45 2.16
C THR A 309 -11.17 -22.16 1.39
N ASP A 310 -12.01 -21.91 0.39
CA ASP A 310 -12.03 -20.66 -0.38
C ASP A 310 -12.99 -19.60 0.26
N ALA A 311 -13.31 -18.56 -0.51
CA ALA A 311 -14.30 -17.57 -0.13
C ALA A 311 -15.75 -18.12 -0.14
N SER A 312 -16.07 -19.14 -0.93
CA SER A 312 -17.40 -19.79 -0.93
C SER A 312 -17.60 -20.75 0.26
N GLY A 313 -16.50 -21.23 0.86
CA GLY A 313 -16.48 -22.29 1.86
C GLY A 313 -16.23 -23.68 1.27
N ALA A 314 -15.95 -23.79 -0.02
CA ALA A 314 -15.57 -25.05 -0.66
C ALA A 314 -14.12 -25.44 -0.30
N PRO A 315 -13.81 -26.76 -0.16
CA PRO A 315 -12.47 -27.24 0.15
C PRO A 315 -11.50 -27.03 -1.02
N VAL A 316 -10.26 -26.62 -0.73
CA VAL A 316 -9.24 -26.36 -1.76
C VAL A 316 -8.16 -27.46 -1.76
N GLU A 317 -8.09 -28.23 -2.85
CA GLU A 317 -7.08 -29.29 -3.05
C GLU A 317 -5.70 -28.73 -3.43
N GLY A 318 -4.64 -29.45 -3.07
CA GLY A 318 -3.28 -29.21 -3.58
C GLY A 318 -2.56 -28.00 -2.99
N VAL A 319 -3.20 -27.24 -2.09
CA VAL A 319 -2.60 -26.10 -1.37
C VAL A 319 -1.45 -26.60 -0.52
N VAL A 320 -0.27 -26.01 -0.72
CA VAL A 320 0.93 -26.30 0.07
C VAL A 320 0.86 -25.49 1.35
N LEU A 321 0.77 -26.17 2.50
CA LEU A 321 0.96 -25.53 3.80
C LEU A 321 2.38 -25.77 4.29
N THR A 322 3.05 -24.70 4.69
CA THR A 322 4.43 -24.68 5.15
C THR A 322 4.45 -24.08 6.55
N LEU A 323 4.82 -24.86 7.56
CA LEU A 323 4.96 -24.41 8.93
C LEU A 323 6.40 -23.96 9.16
N THR A 324 6.57 -22.70 9.55
CA THR A 324 7.88 -22.06 9.75
C THR A 324 7.99 -21.59 11.20
N ASP A 325 9.11 -21.84 11.87
CA ASP A 325 9.33 -21.37 13.25
C ASP A 325 9.72 -19.88 13.30
N SER A 326 9.86 -19.34 14.52
CA SER A 326 10.28 -17.94 14.74
C SER A 326 11.71 -17.61 14.30
N SER A 327 12.54 -18.61 13.93
CA SER A 327 13.86 -18.42 13.32
C SER A 327 13.83 -18.41 11.78
N GLY A 328 12.65 -18.60 11.17
CA GLY A 328 12.50 -18.72 9.73
C GLY A 328 12.80 -20.13 9.18
N ARG A 329 12.97 -21.14 10.03
CA ARG A 329 13.20 -22.53 9.60
C ARG A 329 11.89 -23.27 9.37
N GLN A 330 11.82 -24.04 8.29
CA GLN A 330 10.66 -24.87 7.97
C GLN A 330 10.58 -26.07 8.94
N ALA A 331 9.67 -26.00 9.91
CA ALA A 331 9.38 -27.07 10.86
C ALA A 331 8.56 -28.22 10.24
N GLY A 332 7.75 -27.93 9.22
CA GLY A 332 6.96 -28.94 8.51
C GLY A 332 6.38 -28.42 7.20
N ARG A 333 6.00 -29.33 6.29
CA ARG A 333 5.33 -28.98 5.02
C ARG A 333 4.42 -30.12 4.55
N VAL A 334 3.23 -29.78 4.06
CA VAL A 334 2.21 -30.74 3.59
C VAL A 334 1.44 -30.14 2.40
N ARG A 335 0.63 -30.95 1.72
CA ARG A 335 -0.40 -30.48 0.78
C ARG A 335 -1.78 -30.89 1.26
N THR A 336 -2.81 -30.11 0.93
CA THR A 336 -4.20 -30.52 1.14
C THR A 336 -4.60 -31.65 0.20
N SER A 337 -5.42 -32.56 0.73
CA SER A 337 -6.15 -33.58 -0.03
C SER A 337 -7.40 -32.96 -0.71
N GLY A 338 -8.09 -33.74 -1.54
CA GLY A 338 -9.35 -33.32 -2.20
C GLY A 338 -10.52 -32.97 -1.26
N ASP A 339 -10.44 -33.28 0.03
CA ASP A 339 -11.37 -32.81 1.07
C ASP A 339 -10.90 -31.51 1.76
N GLY A 340 -9.84 -30.87 1.23
CA GLY A 340 -9.23 -29.65 1.76
C GLY A 340 -8.45 -29.86 3.05
N ARG A 341 -8.40 -31.07 3.63
CA ARG A 341 -7.80 -31.29 4.95
C ARG A 341 -6.28 -31.40 4.91
N TYR A 342 -5.67 -31.02 6.03
CA TYR A 342 -4.23 -31.12 6.25
C TYR A 342 -3.88 -31.53 7.68
N ARG A 343 -2.67 -32.07 7.85
CA ARG A 343 -2.04 -32.37 9.14
C ARG A 343 -0.54 -32.16 9.03
N LEU A 344 0.04 -31.42 9.96
CA LEU A 344 1.46 -31.08 10.05
C LEU A 344 1.99 -31.53 11.41
N ALA A 345 3.00 -32.40 11.43
CA ALA A 345 3.74 -32.69 12.66
C ALA A 345 4.52 -31.44 13.12
N VAL A 346 4.66 -31.27 14.43
CA VAL A 346 5.25 -30.10 15.07
C VAL A 346 6.35 -30.59 16.03
N PRO A 347 7.62 -30.18 15.88
CA PRO A 347 8.72 -30.74 16.67
C PRO A 347 8.64 -30.48 18.19
N HIS A 348 8.04 -29.37 18.61
CA HIS A 348 7.91 -28.95 20.01
C HIS A 348 6.88 -27.82 20.13
N GLY A 349 6.49 -27.44 21.35
CA GLY A 349 5.72 -26.21 21.56
C GLY A 349 6.46 -24.97 21.06
N GLY A 350 5.74 -23.94 20.62
CA GLY A 350 6.31 -22.71 20.08
C GLY A 350 5.33 -21.84 19.29
N SER A 351 5.80 -20.68 18.86
CA SER A 351 5.09 -19.81 17.91
C SER A 351 5.59 -20.08 16.50
N TYR A 352 4.66 -20.37 15.59
CA TYR A 352 4.94 -20.70 14.19
C TYR A 352 4.17 -19.78 13.24
N VAL A 353 4.70 -19.59 12.03
CA VAL A 353 3.99 -19.01 10.89
C VAL A 353 3.58 -20.13 9.96
N LEU A 354 2.27 -20.34 9.82
CA LEU A 354 1.67 -21.22 8.82
C LEU A 354 1.46 -20.43 7.52
N ILE A 355 2.19 -20.78 6.47
CA ILE A 355 2.05 -20.19 5.13
C ILE A 355 1.33 -21.19 4.24
N ALA A 356 0.12 -20.85 3.78
CA ALA A 356 -0.64 -21.61 2.80
C ALA A 356 -0.53 -20.96 1.41
N SER A 357 -0.20 -21.75 0.38
CA SER A 357 -0.02 -21.26 -0.99
C SER A 357 -0.32 -22.36 -2.02
N GLY A 358 -1.06 -22.05 -3.09
CA GLY A 358 -1.36 -23.01 -4.14
C GLY A 358 -2.51 -22.57 -5.06
N GLY A 359 -2.58 -23.19 -6.25
CA GLY A 359 -3.54 -22.81 -7.29
C GLY A 359 -3.35 -21.37 -7.77
N SER A 360 -4.46 -20.72 -8.11
CA SER A 360 -4.53 -19.29 -8.44
C SER A 360 -4.72 -18.39 -7.22
N TYR A 361 -4.82 -18.92 -6.00
CA TYR A 361 -5.11 -18.16 -4.78
C TYR A 361 -3.91 -17.35 -4.26
N GLN A 362 -4.20 -16.24 -3.57
CA GLN A 362 -3.17 -15.45 -2.89
C GLN A 362 -2.58 -16.20 -1.67
N PRO A 363 -1.25 -16.18 -1.47
CA PRO A 363 -0.62 -16.81 -0.31
C PRO A 363 -1.10 -16.20 1.02
N THR A 364 -1.60 -17.05 1.91
CA THR A 364 -2.12 -16.63 3.23
C THR A 364 -1.13 -17.05 4.32
N ALA A 365 -0.78 -16.12 5.21
CA ALA A 365 0.12 -16.36 6.34
C ALA A 365 -0.62 -16.16 7.67
N SER A 366 -0.67 -17.19 8.51
CA SER A 366 -1.28 -17.17 9.85
C SER A 366 -0.22 -17.41 10.92
N MET A 367 -0.23 -16.65 12.02
CA MET A 367 0.56 -16.98 13.20
C MET A 367 -0.23 -17.98 14.07
N VAL A 368 0.40 -19.10 14.41
CA VAL A 368 -0.19 -20.19 15.21
C VAL A 368 0.71 -20.44 16.42
N VAL A 369 0.13 -20.42 17.62
CA VAL A 369 0.83 -20.76 18.86
C VAL A 369 0.44 -22.17 19.26
N ILE A 370 1.43 -23.03 19.44
CA ILE A 370 1.26 -24.46 19.72
C ILE A 370 1.88 -24.76 21.08
N GLY A 371 1.06 -25.27 22.01
CA GLY A 371 1.53 -25.72 23.33
C GLY A 371 1.82 -27.23 23.34
N ASP A 372 1.67 -27.86 24.50
CA ASP A 372 1.88 -29.32 24.68
C ASP A 372 0.70 -30.19 24.17
N ARG A 373 -0.12 -29.66 23.26
CA ARG A 373 -1.31 -30.32 22.71
C ARG A 373 -1.52 -29.97 21.24
N PRO A 374 -2.06 -30.89 20.43
CA PRO A 374 -2.46 -30.61 19.06
C PRO A 374 -3.40 -29.40 18.92
N VAL A 375 -3.23 -28.66 17.83
CA VAL A 375 -3.99 -27.43 17.53
C VAL A 375 -4.81 -27.64 16.26
N ALA A 376 -6.05 -27.19 16.28
CA ALA A 376 -6.91 -27.06 15.10
C ALA A 376 -6.83 -25.62 14.57
N HIS A 377 -6.58 -25.45 13.27
CA HIS A 377 -6.52 -24.14 12.60
C HIS A 377 -6.98 -24.27 11.15
N ASP A 378 -8.18 -23.81 10.84
CA ASP A 378 -8.67 -23.74 9.46
C ASP A 378 -8.07 -22.51 8.74
N VAL A 379 -7.75 -22.67 7.47
CA VAL A 379 -7.21 -21.59 6.62
C VAL A 379 -8.20 -21.24 5.53
N ARG A 380 -8.47 -19.95 5.35
CA ARG A 380 -9.25 -19.46 4.22
C ARG A 380 -8.32 -18.84 3.19
N MET A 381 -8.38 -19.34 1.97
CA MET A 381 -7.68 -18.80 0.81
C MET A 381 -8.57 -17.75 0.14
N PHE A 382 -7.95 -16.71 -0.41
CA PHE A 382 -8.63 -15.59 -1.07
C PHE A 382 -8.07 -15.36 -2.46
N GLY A 383 -8.89 -14.79 -3.34
CA GLY A 383 -8.47 -14.30 -4.64
C GLY A 383 -8.11 -15.37 -5.63
N ALA A 384 -8.99 -16.35 -5.84
CA ALA A 384 -8.91 -17.27 -6.98
C ALA A 384 -9.57 -16.70 -8.25
N GLY A 385 -10.08 -15.46 -8.21
CA GLY A 385 -10.69 -14.79 -9.35
C GLY A 385 -9.68 -14.52 -10.48
N GLY A 386 -10.21 -14.29 -11.68
CA GLY A 386 -9.44 -14.00 -12.88
C GLY A 386 -10.24 -13.27 -13.95
N VAL A 387 -9.52 -12.58 -14.84
CA VAL A 387 -10.07 -11.90 -16.03
C VAL A 387 -9.23 -12.31 -17.23
N SER A 388 -9.87 -12.79 -18.28
CA SER A 388 -9.19 -13.20 -19.52
C SER A 388 -10.00 -12.83 -20.75
N GLY A 389 -9.37 -12.79 -21.93
CA GLY A 389 -10.09 -12.54 -23.17
C GLY A 389 -9.17 -12.24 -24.34
N VAL A 390 -9.75 -11.72 -25.41
CA VAL A 390 -9.03 -11.33 -26.63
C VAL A 390 -9.20 -9.84 -26.91
N VAL A 391 -8.10 -9.16 -27.22
CA VAL A 391 -8.11 -7.79 -27.77
C VAL A 391 -8.30 -7.86 -29.28
N ARG A 392 -9.30 -7.15 -29.79
CA ARG A 392 -9.71 -7.16 -31.21
C ARG A 392 -9.83 -5.74 -31.76
N ALA A 393 -9.48 -5.57 -33.04
CA ALA A 393 -9.77 -4.38 -33.83
C ALA A 393 -10.66 -4.81 -34.99
N GLY A 394 -11.98 -4.62 -34.86
CA GLY A 394 -12.97 -5.24 -35.73
C GLY A 394 -12.82 -6.77 -35.74
N ALA A 395 -12.54 -7.35 -36.91
CA ALA A 395 -12.31 -8.80 -37.06
C ALA A 395 -10.86 -9.25 -36.77
N ARG A 396 -9.89 -8.33 -36.63
CA ARG A 396 -8.47 -8.65 -36.42
C ARG A 396 -8.16 -8.81 -34.94
N GLU A 397 -7.40 -9.83 -34.57
CA GLU A 397 -6.84 -9.99 -33.22
C GLU A 397 -5.55 -9.17 -33.09
N VAL A 398 -5.42 -8.39 -32.01
CA VAL A 398 -4.33 -7.43 -31.82
C VAL A 398 -3.30 -8.02 -30.86
N SER A 399 -2.19 -8.51 -31.41
CA SER A 399 -1.02 -8.98 -30.66
C SER A 399 -0.12 -7.80 -30.27
N GLY A 400 0.55 -7.87 -29.11
CA GLY A 400 1.42 -6.80 -28.62
C GLY A 400 0.70 -5.63 -27.94
N ALA A 401 -0.63 -5.64 -27.85
CA ALA A 401 -1.40 -4.64 -27.12
C ALA A 401 -1.07 -4.70 -25.62
N MET A 402 -0.77 -3.55 -25.01
CA MET A 402 -0.49 -3.42 -23.59
C MET A 402 -1.80 -3.42 -22.80
N VAL A 403 -2.06 -4.48 -22.02
CA VAL A 403 -3.22 -4.60 -21.14
C VAL A 403 -2.79 -4.33 -19.69
N LEU A 404 -3.49 -3.42 -19.03
CA LEU A 404 -3.26 -2.98 -17.65
C LEU A 404 -4.53 -3.21 -16.82
N LEU A 405 -4.40 -3.82 -15.65
CA LEU A 405 -5.49 -4.03 -14.71
C LEU A 405 -5.25 -3.20 -13.43
N THR A 406 -6.19 -2.31 -13.09
CA THR A 406 -6.15 -1.49 -11.87
C THR A 406 -7.37 -1.69 -10.98
N ASP A 407 -7.23 -1.44 -9.69
CA ASP A 407 -8.37 -1.42 -8.75
C ASP A 407 -9.14 -0.07 -8.77
N VAL A 408 -10.19 0.03 -7.95
CA VAL A 408 -10.98 1.27 -7.77
C VAL A 408 -10.21 2.45 -7.13
N ARG A 409 -8.96 2.23 -6.69
CA ARG A 409 -8.06 3.24 -6.09
C ARG A 409 -6.97 3.67 -7.07
N GLY A 410 -6.92 3.08 -8.27
CA GLY A 410 -5.90 3.31 -9.29
C GLY A 410 -4.60 2.56 -9.03
N GLU A 411 -4.59 1.57 -8.12
CA GLU A 411 -3.44 0.72 -7.85
C GLU A 411 -3.32 -0.35 -8.94
N VAL A 412 -2.12 -0.51 -9.53
CA VAL A 412 -1.88 -1.48 -10.61
C VAL A 412 -1.76 -2.88 -10.02
N ILE A 413 -2.73 -3.74 -10.35
CA ILE A 413 -2.78 -5.14 -9.93
C ILE A 413 -1.92 -6.01 -10.85
N GLY A 414 -1.86 -5.67 -12.13
CA GLY A 414 -1.00 -6.36 -13.09
C GLY A 414 -0.98 -5.70 -14.47
N SER A 415 -0.02 -6.09 -15.29
CA SER A 415 0.03 -5.74 -16.71
C SER A 415 0.56 -6.91 -17.54
N CYS A 416 0.07 -7.07 -18.77
CA CYS A 416 0.59 -8.04 -19.72
C CYS A 416 0.38 -7.57 -21.18
N ALA A 417 1.33 -7.84 -22.05
CA ALA A 417 1.15 -7.63 -23.48
C ALA A 417 0.39 -8.82 -24.09
N THR A 418 -0.50 -8.58 -25.06
CA THR A 418 -1.26 -9.65 -25.70
C THR A 418 -0.36 -10.57 -26.52
N GLY A 419 -0.56 -11.89 -26.35
CA GLY A 419 0.14 -12.91 -27.13
C GLY A 419 -0.39 -13.05 -28.56
N GLU A 420 0.14 -14.04 -29.28
CA GLU A 420 -0.42 -14.46 -30.57
C GLU A 420 -1.92 -14.78 -30.43
N GLY A 421 -2.72 -14.32 -31.39
CA GLY A 421 -4.19 -14.37 -31.29
C GLY A 421 -4.80 -13.37 -30.28
N GLY A 422 -4.06 -12.32 -29.90
CA GLY A 422 -4.57 -11.17 -29.13
C GLY A 422 -4.98 -11.48 -27.68
N ARG A 423 -4.58 -12.63 -27.12
CA ARG A 423 -5.03 -13.11 -25.81
C ARG A 423 -4.32 -12.44 -24.65
N TYR A 424 -5.06 -12.19 -23.57
CA TYR A 424 -4.56 -11.75 -22.27
C TYR A 424 -5.21 -12.54 -21.12
N VAL A 425 -4.52 -12.64 -19.98
CA VAL A 425 -4.99 -13.35 -18.78
C VAL A 425 -4.44 -12.67 -17.52
N PHE A 426 -5.31 -12.45 -16.54
CA PHE A 426 -4.98 -12.16 -15.14
C PHE A 426 -5.65 -13.18 -14.22
N GLY A 427 -4.97 -13.58 -13.16
CA GLY A 427 -5.49 -14.43 -12.09
C GLY A 427 -4.85 -14.03 -10.75
N GLY A 428 -5.37 -14.55 -9.64
CA GLY A 428 -4.99 -14.07 -8.30
C GLY A 428 -5.82 -12.87 -7.83
N LEU A 429 -6.96 -12.63 -8.48
CA LEU A 429 -7.83 -11.47 -8.24
C LEU A 429 -8.80 -11.76 -7.10
N VAL A 430 -8.84 -10.87 -6.12
CA VAL A 430 -9.83 -10.87 -5.03
C VAL A 430 -11.18 -10.37 -5.57
N GLY A 431 -12.29 -10.81 -4.97
CA GLY A 431 -13.62 -10.33 -5.31
C GLY A 431 -13.70 -8.79 -5.24
N GLY A 432 -14.11 -8.14 -6.34
CA GLY A 432 -14.03 -6.69 -6.46
C GLY A 432 -14.36 -6.14 -7.85
N VAL A 433 -14.18 -4.83 -8.02
CA VAL A 433 -14.32 -4.14 -9.32
C VAL A 433 -12.95 -3.64 -9.75
N TYR A 434 -12.61 -3.90 -11.01
CA TYR A 434 -11.34 -3.51 -11.62
C TYR A 434 -11.59 -2.71 -12.90
N ALA A 435 -10.64 -1.87 -13.29
CA ALA A 435 -10.58 -1.25 -14.60
C ALA A 435 -9.50 -1.93 -15.45
N LEU A 436 -9.91 -2.43 -16.61
CA LEU A 436 -9.04 -3.02 -17.62
C LEU A 436 -8.79 -1.98 -18.71
N THR A 437 -7.56 -1.47 -18.79
CA THR A 437 -7.14 -0.49 -19.81
C THR A 437 -6.26 -1.17 -20.85
N VAL A 438 -6.58 -1.00 -22.12
CA VAL A 438 -5.84 -1.55 -23.26
C VAL A 438 -5.33 -0.42 -24.15
N THR A 439 -4.06 -0.45 -24.51
CA THR A 439 -3.40 0.49 -25.43
C THR A 439 -2.58 -0.27 -26.46
N ALA A 440 -2.59 0.16 -27.72
CA ALA A 440 -1.77 -0.41 -28.79
C ALA A 440 -1.50 0.65 -29.87
N ASP A 441 -0.36 0.56 -30.55
CA ASP A 441 0.03 1.55 -31.56
C ASP A 441 -1.01 1.62 -32.69
N GLY A 442 -1.45 2.83 -33.03
CA GLY A 442 -2.52 3.07 -34.02
C GLY A 442 -3.95 2.81 -33.52
N TYR A 443 -4.14 2.55 -32.22
CA TYR A 443 -5.44 2.23 -31.62
C TYR A 443 -5.73 3.05 -30.37
N ARG A 444 -6.93 3.66 -30.34
CA ARG A 444 -7.39 4.52 -29.25
C ARG A 444 -7.41 3.74 -27.91
N PRO A 445 -6.74 4.25 -26.85
CA PRO A 445 -6.77 3.63 -25.53
C PRO A 445 -8.20 3.38 -25.05
N THR A 446 -8.48 2.13 -24.66
CA THR A 446 -9.84 1.68 -24.30
C THR A 446 -9.83 1.16 -22.87
N ALA A 447 -10.64 1.76 -22.00
CA ALA A 447 -10.81 1.36 -20.60
C ALA A 447 -12.20 0.73 -20.38
N THR A 448 -12.26 -0.43 -19.74
CA THR A 448 -13.51 -1.17 -19.47
C THR A 448 -13.54 -1.63 -18.03
N SER A 449 -14.62 -1.36 -17.30
CA SER A 449 -14.83 -1.85 -15.94
C SER A 449 -15.28 -3.30 -15.94
N VAL A 450 -14.67 -4.13 -15.11
CA VAL A 450 -15.02 -5.54 -14.90
C VAL A 450 -15.27 -5.80 -13.42
N HIS A 451 -16.36 -6.49 -13.10
CA HIS A 451 -16.60 -7.06 -11.78
C HIS A 451 -16.14 -8.52 -11.80
N VAL A 452 -15.52 -8.97 -10.72
CA VAL A 452 -15.03 -10.34 -10.52
C VAL A 452 -15.49 -10.76 -9.14
N ASP A 453 -16.26 -11.84 -9.02
CA ASP A 453 -16.53 -12.48 -7.72
C ASP A 453 -15.34 -13.37 -7.28
N ASP A 454 -15.19 -13.63 -5.97
CA ASP A 454 -14.01 -14.36 -5.48
C ASP A 454 -14.05 -15.85 -5.90
N GLY A 455 -13.10 -16.24 -6.75
CA GLY A 455 -13.07 -17.54 -7.44
C GLY A 455 -13.63 -17.53 -8.87
N GLU A 456 -14.25 -16.44 -9.31
CA GLU A 456 -14.83 -16.33 -10.66
C GLU A 456 -13.76 -16.16 -11.76
N GLN A 457 -13.92 -16.86 -12.88
CA GLN A 457 -13.11 -16.67 -14.08
C GLN A 457 -13.91 -15.92 -15.14
N VAL A 458 -13.76 -14.60 -15.17
CA VAL A 458 -14.50 -13.71 -16.07
C VAL A 458 -13.84 -13.69 -17.45
N GLN A 459 -14.66 -13.82 -18.50
CA GLN A 459 -14.20 -13.62 -19.88
C GLN A 459 -14.69 -12.27 -20.43
N LEU A 460 -13.77 -11.44 -20.90
CA LEU A 460 -14.00 -10.09 -21.42
C LEU A 460 -13.13 -9.83 -22.66
N ASP A 461 -13.70 -9.95 -23.86
CA ASP A 461 -13.05 -9.49 -25.08
C ASP A 461 -13.11 -7.96 -25.17
N VAL A 462 -12.02 -7.31 -25.58
CA VAL A 462 -11.91 -5.84 -25.67
C VAL A 462 -11.82 -5.41 -27.13
N ALA A 463 -12.73 -4.55 -27.56
CA ALA A 463 -12.73 -3.97 -28.90
C ALA A 463 -12.01 -2.62 -28.92
N LEU A 464 -10.85 -2.56 -29.57
CA LEU A 464 -10.12 -1.33 -29.85
C LEU A 464 -10.71 -0.62 -31.08
N GLN A 465 -10.74 0.71 -31.02
CA GLN A 465 -11.02 1.58 -32.17
C GLN A 465 -9.71 2.03 -32.82
N ALA A 466 -9.67 2.13 -34.14
CA ALA A 466 -8.53 2.78 -34.82
C ALA A 466 -8.41 4.24 -34.37
N GLY A 467 -7.18 4.69 -34.16
CA GLY A 467 -6.84 6.09 -33.90
C GLY A 467 -6.08 6.67 -35.08
N THR A 468 -6.46 7.86 -35.53
CA THR A 468 -5.70 8.59 -36.55
C THR A 468 -4.56 9.34 -35.88
N THR A 469 -3.39 9.34 -36.52
CA THR A 469 -2.27 10.22 -36.15
C THR A 469 -2.25 11.44 -37.06
N LEU A 470 -2.32 12.64 -36.48
CA LEU A 470 -2.14 13.92 -37.17
C LEU A 470 -0.73 14.46 -36.88
N SER A 471 0.08 14.67 -37.91
CA SER A 471 1.43 15.23 -37.79
C SER A 471 1.66 16.38 -38.77
N GLY A 472 2.69 17.18 -38.54
CA GLY A 472 3.02 18.31 -39.42
C GLY A 472 4.23 19.09 -38.95
N VAL A 473 4.69 20.04 -39.78
CA VAL A 473 5.77 20.97 -39.46
C VAL A 473 5.24 22.40 -39.42
N VAL A 474 5.62 23.16 -38.38
CA VAL A 474 5.35 24.60 -38.31
C VAL A 474 6.47 25.36 -39.00
N ARG A 475 6.10 26.25 -39.92
CA ARG A 475 7.00 27.07 -40.75
C ARG A 475 6.65 28.55 -40.63
N ALA A 476 7.53 29.44 -41.06
CA ALA A 476 7.24 30.88 -41.13
C ALA A 476 7.91 31.50 -42.38
N PRO A 477 7.19 32.32 -43.18
CA PRO A 477 7.79 32.99 -44.33
C PRO A 477 8.98 33.88 -43.93
N GLY A 478 10.12 33.70 -44.61
CA GLY A 478 11.37 34.41 -44.31
C GLY A 478 12.32 33.69 -43.35
N LEU A 479 11.96 32.49 -42.88
CA LEU A 479 12.86 31.58 -42.16
C LEU A 479 13.12 30.33 -43.01
N ASP A 480 14.40 30.06 -43.34
CA ASP A 480 14.82 28.80 -43.99
C ASP A 480 14.68 27.58 -43.07
N ALA A 481 14.62 27.80 -41.75
CA ALA A 481 14.43 26.77 -40.74
C ALA A 481 12.95 26.70 -40.30
N PRO A 482 12.42 25.50 -39.98
CA PRO A 482 11.16 25.35 -39.26
C PRO A 482 11.15 26.09 -37.91
N VAL A 483 9.96 26.30 -37.35
CA VAL A 483 9.77 27.07 -36.11
C VAL A 483 9.72 26.12 -34.90
N PRO A 484 10.76 26.08 -34.03
CA PRO A 484 10.70 25.35 -32.76
C PRO A 484 9.92 26.14 -31.70
N ASP A 485 9.58 25.49 -30.59
CA ASP A 485 8.90 26.06 -29.42
C ASP A 485 7.52 26.71 -29.71
N ALA A 486 7.02 26.64 -30.95
CA ALA A 486 5.67 27.02 -31.30
C ALA A 486 4.66 26.03 -30.69
N ARG A 487 3.67 26.56 -29.98
CA ARG A 487 2.60 25.78 -29.36
C ARG A 487 1.47 25.55 -30.36
N VAL A 488 1.24 24.28 -30.69
CA VAL A 488 0.17 23.83 -31.58
C VAL A 488 -0.98 23.30 -30.73
N THR A 489 -2.20 23.72 -31.01
CA THR A 489 -3.41 23.33 -30.27
C THR A 489 -4.43 22.77 -31.25
N LEU A 490 -5.00 21.61 -30.95
CA LEU A 490 -6.02 20.95 -31.76
C LEU A 490 -7.39 21.13 -31.09
N LEU A 491 -8.35 21.67 -31.83
CA LEU A 491 -9.73 21.89 -31.41
C LEU A 491 -10.68 21.02 -32.23
N ASP A 492 -11.78 20.56 -31.63
CA ASP A 492 -12.88 19.90 -32.34
C ASP A 492 -13.86 20.90 -32.98
N VAL A 493 -14.95 20.37 -33.54
CA VAL A 493 -16.01 21.13 -34.20
C VAL A 493 -16.79 22.07 -33.25
N ASP A 494 -16.82 21.75 -31.95
CA ASP A 494 -17.47 22.57 -30.90
C ASP A 494 -16.49 23.62 -30.32
N GLY A 495 -15.23 23.63 -30.78
CA GLY A 495 -14.19 24.53 -30.32
C GLY A 495 -13.53 24.12 -28.99
N VAL A 496 -13.73 22.87 -28.55
CA VAL A 496 -13.09 22.33 -27.34
C VAL A 496 -11.68 21.87 -27.70
N VAL A 497 -10.70 22.19 -26.83
CA VAL A 497 -9.31 21.75 -27.02
C VAL A 497 -9.20 20.25 -26.74
N VAL A 498 -8.88 19.49 -27.78
CA VAL A 498 -8.70 18.03 -27.76
C VAL A 498 -7.27 17.66 -27.37
N ALA A 499 -6.29 18.39 -27.91
CA ALA A 499 -4.86 18.16 -27.66
C ALA A 499 -4.04 19.45 -27.78
N ALA A 500 -2.84 19.47 -27.19
CA ALA A 500 -1.86 20.53 -27.39
C ALA A 500 -0.43 19.97 -27.36
N ALA A 501 0.41 20.43 -28.28
CA ALA A 501 1.80 20.04 -28.45
C ALA A 501 2.69 21.29 -28.53
N THR A 502 4.00 21.11 -28.33
CA THR A 502 5.02 22.13 -28.58
C THR A 502 6.01 21.55 -29.58
N THR A 503 6.38 22.33 -30.58
CA THR A 503 7.20 21.86 -31.70
C THR A 503 8.65 21.56 -31.33
N GLY A 504 9.20 20.53 -31.95
CA GLY A 504 10.60 20.13 -31.79
C GLY A 504 11.60 21.09 -32.45
N ALA A 505 12.90 20.78 -32.33
CA ALA A 505 13.97 21.56 -32.97
C ALA A 505 13.94 21.53 -34.52
N ASP A 506 13.15 20.61 -35.08
CA ASP A 506 12.81 20.45 -36.50
C ASP A 506 11.46 21.09 -36.87
N GLY A 507 10.81 21.78 -35.94
CA GLY A 507 9.48 22.35 -36.08
C GLY A 507 8.34 21.33 -36.16
N GLY A 508 8.61 20.05 -35.92
CA GLY A 508 7.62 18.97 -36.01
C GLY A 508 6.65 18.95 -34.83
N TYR A 509 5.39 18.58 -35.09
CA TYR A 509 4.39 18.23 -34.09
C TYR A 509 3.62 16.96 -34.47
N GLU A 510 3.04 16.30 -33.47
CA GLU A 510 2.27 15.05 -33.62
C GLU A 510 1.14 14.97 -32.58
N PHE A 511 0.01 14.42 -32.99
CA PHE A 511 -1.16 14.10 -32.17
C PHE A 511 -1.64 12.68 -32.52
N THR A 512 -1.59 11.75 -31.59
CA THR A 512 -2.07 10.36 -31.77
C THR A 512 -3.53 10.19 -31.34
N ASP A 513 -4.10 9.01 -31.60
CA ASP A 513 -5.35 8.51 -31.01
C ASP A 513 -6.62 9.33 -31.31
N LEU A 514 -6.57 10.16 -32.35
CA LEU A 514 -7.66 11.02 -32.75
C LEU A 514 -8.82 10.20 -33.36
N PRO A 515 -10.08 10.49 -33.00
CA PRO A 515 -11.25 10.09 -33.79
C PRO A 515 -11.21 10.68 -35.19
N GLU A 516 -11.84 10.01 -36.16
CA GLU A 516 -12.16 10.65 -37.45
C GLU A 516 -13.17 11.80 -37.24
N GLY A 517 -12.93 12.95 -37.87
CA GLY A 517 -13.74 14.15 -37.66
C GLY A 517 -13.21 15.40 -38.36
N GLU A 518 -13.91 16.52 -38.20
CA GLU A 518 -13.45 17.85 -38.59
C GLU A 518 -12.81 18.53 -37.38
N TYR A 519 -11.63 19.09 -37.54
CA TYR A 519 -10.83 19.72 -36.48
C TYR A 519 -10.27 21.07 -36.93
N THR A 520 -9.88 21.92 -35.97
CA THR A 520 -9.11 23.13 -36.24
C THR A 520 -7.78 23.10 -35.49
N VAL A 521 -6.68 23.19 -36.24
CA VAL A 521 -5.33 23.38 -35.69
C VAL A 521 -5.06 24.87 -35.56
N ILE A 522 -4.55 25.29 -34.40
CA ILE A 522 -4.10 26.65 -34.13
C ILE A 522 -2.64 26.60 -33.68
N ALA A 523 -1.74 27.23 -34.43
CA ALA A 523 -0.34 27.40 -34.05
C ALA A 523 -0.10 28.80 -33.44
N THR A 524 0.69 28.84 -32.37
CA THR A 524 0.98 30.07 -31.61
C THR A 524 2.48 30.21 -31.32
N GLY A 525 3.01 31.41 -31.53
CA GLY A 525 4.44 31.75 -31.46
C GLY A 525 4.75 33.04 -32.23
N TYR A 526 4.04 33.21 -33.35
CA TYR A 526 3.79 34.48 -34.06
C TYR A 526 2.27 34.83 -33.93
N PRO A 527 1.69 35.80 -34.65
CA PRO A 527 0.22 35.99 -34.64
C PRO A 527 -0.50 34.66 -34.92
N PRO A 528 -1.60 34.35 -34.21
CA PRO A 528 -2.21 33.03 -34.25
C PRO A 528 -2.78 32.73 -35.64
N VAL A 529 -2.32 31.63 -36.23
CA VAL A 529 -2.87 31.09 -37.48
C VAL A 529 -3.72 29.88 -37.15
N ALA A 530 -4.95 29.87 -37.65
CA ALA A 530 -5.92 28.80 -37.50
C ALA A 530 -6.24 28.18 -38.87
N SER A 531 -6.23 26.85 -38.94
CA SER A 531 -6.54 26.08 -40.15
C SER A 531 -7.42 24.89 -39.79
N SER A 532 -8.61 24.82 -40.41
CA SER A 532 -9.50 23.67 -40.27
C SER A 532 -9.11 22.56 -41.26
N LEU A 533 -9.16 21.31 -40.81
CA LEU A 533 -8.90 20.13 -41.62
C LEU A 533 -9.81 18.96 -41.20
N ARG A 534 -9.97 17.99 -42.11
CA ARG A 534 -10.59 16.70 -41.82
C ARG A 534 -9.54 15.67 -41.47
N VAL A 535 -9.69 15.02 -40.32
CA VAL A 535 -8.88 13.88 -39.88
C VAL A 535 -9.63 12.60 -40.23
N ALA A 536 -9.01 11.73 -41.04
CA ALA A 536 -9.55 10.43 -41.46
C ALA A 536 -8.41 9.50 -41.92
N GLY A 537 -8.59 8.18 -41.78
CA GLY A 537 -7.55 7.17 -42.08
C GLY A 537 -6.55 6.97 -40.93
N GLU A 538 -5.42 6.32 -41.21
CA GLU A 538 -4.39 5.99 -40.19
C GLU A 538 -3.44 7.16 -39.89
N GLN A 539 -3.02 7.91 -40.93
CA GLN A 539 -2.13 9.07 -40.81
C GLN A 539 -2.62 10.24 -41.66
N VAL A 540 -2.53 11.44 -41.11
CA VAL A 540 -2.84 12.72 -41.76
C VAL A 540 -1.65 13.67 -41.55
N ALA A 541 -1.18 14.28 -42.64
CA ALA A 541 -0.10 15.27 -42.63
C ALA A 541 -0.66 16.66 -42.93
N HIS A 542 -0.31 17.65 -42.11
CA HIS A 542 -0.78 19.04 -42.25
C HIS A 542 0.28 20.03 -41.73
N ASP A 543 1.00 20.69 -42.64
CA ASP A 543 1.96 21.76 -42.28
C ASP A 543 1.22 23.08 -41.96
N VAL A 544 1.77 23.90 -41.06
CA VAL A 544 1.17 25.17 -40.64
C VAL A 544 2.15 26.32 -40.85
N GLU A 545 1.78 27.30 -41.68
CA GLU A 545 2.58 28.51 -41.92
C GLU A 545 2.15 29.67 -41.00
N LEU A 546 3.10 30.18 -40.21
CA LEU A 546 2.95 31.33 -39.32
C LEU A 546 3.40 32.62 -40.01
N GLY A 547 2.45 33.53 -40.29
CA GLY A 547 2.70 34.80 -40.99
C GLY A 547 2.48 36.04 -40.13
N HIS A 548 3.03 37.18 -40.59
CA HIS A 548 2.67 38.52 -40.10
C HIS A 548 1.78 39.22 -41.13
N PRO A 549 0.73 39.96 -40.74
CA PRO A 549 -0.15 40.65 -41.69
C PRO A 549 0.53 41.91 -42.25
N GLY A 550 1.34 41.76 -43.30
CA GLY A 550 1.96 42.90 -44.00
C GLY A 550 3.26 42.62 -44.74
N ASN A 551 3.38 41.50 -45.46
CA ASN A 551 4.52 41.16 -46.33
C ASN A 551 4.02 40.58 -47.65
#